data_AF-A0A416T730-F1
#
_entry.id   AF-A0A416T730-F1
#
_cell.length_a   1.000
_cell.length_b   1.000
_cell.length_c   1.000
_cell.angle_alpha   90.00
_cell.angle_beta   90.00
_cell.angle_gamma   90.00
#
_symmetry.space_group_name_H-M   'P 1'
#
loop_
_entity.id
_entity.type
_entity.pdbx_description
1 polymer ?
#
loop_
_entity_poly.entity_id
_entity_poly.type
_entity_poly.pdbx_seq_one_letter_code
_entity_poly.pdbx_strand_id
1 'polypeptide(L)'
;MRYVVILLSLYFFTSCSDQKDKIDKTIIPVSEVIGSGEVLNLSDFAKSVKYIPLETNDSVLIGRLEQAMSIGGKHLISDAPFGKASQYYIFDEEGNYVTQVGSIGHGPGQYSHVKSVDIDYQNERILLEAIPKCFEYDWNGGLIDEKVKLDSAGYYTFQTVYIGTDLFLSTISSRKNREFKAFLYVKDNEGLKITRTYPNHFQREKVGIDEDSFGTRDGKFYRYKNQVRYWRSWDDTIFTFNEKLDLEPAYIFDMGTYKAPMEWMSSLQKDYAQAGYVFPQRIIESDQYLFIHFNCGRHAPEKYEYEQEAVGQGVRTKHKRVNVDIYGLFDKNSGNLILMNQPVKHKYLGFRNDIDGGPCFWPKYISPKDEMVTWFTADKFLEIYEQLPNPSAELKAVAEKLNPDDNPVLMVVQLK
;
A
#
# COMPACT_ATOMS: atom_id res chain seq x y z
N MET A 1 -52.39 -17.73 71.34
CA MET A 1 -52.29 -16.78 70.21
C MET A 1 -51.07 -17.15 69.39
N ARG A 2 -51.28 -17.48 68.11
CA ARG A 2 -50.24 -17.88 67.15
C ARG A 2 -49.61 -16.62 66.55
N TYR A 3 -48.29 -16.50 66.55
CA TYR A 3 -47.58 -15.51 65.75
C TYR A 3 -46.94 -16.24 64.56
N VAL A 4 -47.31 -15.81 63.36
CA VAL A 4 -46.83 -16.33 62.07
C VAL A 4 -45.53 -15.61 61.75
N VAL A 5 -44.45 -16.36 61.59
CA VAL A 5 -43.16 -15.86 61.08
C VAL A 5 -43.21 -15.98 59.56
N ILE A 6 -43.26 -14.85 58.86
CA ILE A 6 -43.17 -14.79 57.39
C ILE A 6 -41.69 -14.65 57.04
N LEU A 7 -41.09 -15.74 56.53
CA LEU A 7 -39.75 -15.73 55.95
C LEU A 7 -39.83 -15.10 54.54
N LEU A 8 -39.33 -13.87 54.39
CA LEU A 8 -39.14 -13.25 53.09
C LEU A 8 -37.86 -13.84 52.44
N SER A 9 -38.03 -14.79 51.53
CA SER A 9 -36.94 -15.28 50.68
C SER A 9 -36.65 -14.27 49.57
N LEU A 10 -35.60 -13.46 49.73
CA LEU A 10 -35.04 -12.65 48.65
C LEU A 10 -34.38 -13.58 47.61
N TYR A 11 -35.06 -13.81 46.49
CA TYR A 11 -34.45 -14.39 45.29
C TYR A 11 -33.67 -13.29 44.56
N PHE A 12 -32.36 -13.22 44.78
CA PHE A 12 -31.44 -12.50 43.90
C PHE A 12 -31.32 -13.28 42.58
N PHE A 13 -32.10 -12.91 41.58
CA PHE A 13 -31.81 -13.27 40.19
C PHE A 13 -30.63 -12.43 39.70
N THR A 14 -29.40 -12.88 39.95
CA THR A 14 -28.23 -12.38 39.23
C THR A 14 -28.23 -12.97 37.82
N SER A 15 -28.99 -12.34 36.93
CA SER A 15 -28.80 -12.50 35.49
C SER A 15 -27.57 -11.68 35.09
N CYS A 16 -26.38 -12.26 35.22
CA CYS A 16 -25.26 -11.86 34.39
C CYS A 16 -25.64 -12.24 32.95
N SER A 17 -26.27 -11.33 32.21
CA SER A 17 -26.11 -11.36 30.77
C SER A 17 -24.66 -10.97 30.52
N ASP A 18 -23.86 -11.86 29.92
CA ASP A 18 -22.61 -11.47 29.29
C ASP A 18 -22.88 -10.27 28.36
N GLN A 19 -22.59 -9.06 28.83
CA GLN A 19 -22.33 -7.95 27.93
C GLN A 19 -21.05 -8.34 27.21
N LYS A 20 -21.19 -9.04 26.08
CA LYS A 20 -20.12 -9.06 25.08
C LYS A 20 -19.89 -7.60 24.73
N ASP A 21 -18.81 -7.03 25.24
CA ASP A 21 -18.39 -5.67 24.92
C ASP A 21 -18.47 -5.51 23.42
N LYS A 22 -19.18 -4.46 22.98
CA LYS A 22 -19.31 -4.16 21.56
C LYS A 22 -17.91 -3.81 21.06
N ILE A 23 -17.28 -4.73 20.32
CA ILE A 23 -15.93 -4.55 19.76
C ILE A 23 -15.91 -3.25 18.95
N ASP A 24 -15.01 -2.34 19.32
CA ASP A 24 -14.75 -1.13 18.55
C ASP A 24 -13.94 -1.52 17.29
N LYS A 25 -14.63 -1.52 16.15
CA LYS A 25 -14.08 -1.95 14.85
C LYS A 25 -13.11 -0.92 14.24
N THR A 26 -12.91 0.23 14.90
CA THR A 26 -11.85 1.17 14.53
C THR A 26 -10.50 0.77 15.13
N ILE A 27 -10.49 -0.13 16.12
CA ILE A 27 -9.27 -0.64 16.74
C ILE A 27 -8.79 -1.89 16.00
N ILE A 28 -7.53 -1.89 15.58
CA ILE A 28 -6.85 -3.05 14.99
C ILE A 28 -6.06 -3.75 16.11
N PRO A 29 -6.48 -4.94 16.58
CA PRO A 29 -5.96 -5.56 17.80
C PRO A 29 -4.63 -6.30 17.55
N VAL A 30 -3.56 -5.56 17.21
CA VAL A 30 -2.25 -6.15 16.89
C VAL A 30 -1.68 -6.90 18.09
N SER A 31 -1.77 -6.29 19.28
CA SER A 31 -1.20 -6.81 20.53
C SER A 31 -1.72 -8.20 20.91
N GLU A 32 -2.97 -8.50 20.55
CA GLU A 32 -3.67 -9.74 20.90
C GLU A 32 -3.26 -10.92 20.02
N VAL A 33 -2.73 -10.66 18.81
CA VAL A 33 -2.50 -11.70 17.79
C VAL A 33 -1.03 -11.99 17.52
N ILE A 34 -0.09 -11.19 18.05
CA ILE A 34 1.35 -11.46 17.89
C ILE A 34 1.71 -12.84 18.43
N GLY A 35 2.44 -13.61 17.62
CA GLY A 35 2.83 -14.99 17.93
C GLY A 35 1.81 -16.03 17.51
N SER A 36 0.61 -15.61 17.09
CA SER A 36 -0.34 -16.47 16.37
C SER A 36 -0.16 -16.31 14.85
N GLY A 37 -0.75 -17.22 14.10
CA GLY A 37 -0.85 -17.10 12.66
C GLY A 37 -1.39 -18.36 12.02
N GLU A 38 -1.98 -18.22 10.84
CA GLU A 38 -2.52 -19.33 10.07
C GLU A 38 -2.31 -19.15 8.56
N VAL A 39 -2.36 -20.23 7.81
CA VAL A 39 -2.30 -20.17 6.34
C VAL A 39 -3.71 -19.95 5.83
N LEU A 40 -3.93 -18.81 5.17
CA LEU A 40 -5.22 -18.50 4.56
C LEU A 40 -5.25 -18.91 3.08
N ASN A 41 -6.38 -19.48 2.68
CA ASN A 41 -6.66 -19.84 1.29
C ASN A 41 -7.23 -18.65 0.52
N LEU A 42 -6.80 -18.49 -0.73
CA LEU A 42 -7.31 -17.43 -1.60
C LEU A 42 -8.79 -17.66 -1.93
N SER A 43 -9.22 -18.92 -2.08
CA SER A 43 -10.61 -19.27 -2.40
C SER A 43 -11.61 -18.83 -1.34
N ASP A 44 -11.18 -18.57 -0.11
CA ASP A 44 -12.07 -18.10 0.96
C ASP A 44 -12.47 -16.64 0.74
N PHE A 45 -11.60 -15.83 0.12
CA PHE A 45 -11.73 -14.38 -0.02
C PHE A 45 -11.95 -13.90 -1.46
N ALA A 46 -11.55 -14.69 -2.46
CA ALA A 46 -11.60 -14.32 -3.88
C ALA A 46 -12.61 -15.14 -4.69
N LYS A 47 -13.14 -14.52 -5.75
CA LYS A 47 -14.06 -15.11 -6.73
C LYS A 47 -13.32 -15.73 -7.92
N SER A 48 -12.23 -15.09 -8.36
CA SER A 48 -11.51 -15.48 -9.57
C SER A 48 -10.06 -15.00 -9.54
N VAL A 49 -9.24 -15.64 -10.37
CA VAL A 49 -7.84 -15.29 -10.63
C VAL A 49 -7.65 -15.24 -12.15
N LYS A 50 -6.94 -14.22 -12.66
CA LYS A 50 -6.52 -14.07 -14.06
C LYS A 50 -5.03 -13.73 -14.09
N TYR A 51 -4.31 -14.27 -15.08
CA TYR A 51 -2.93 -13.88 -15.38
C TYR A 51 -2.90 -13.15 -16.70
N ILE A 52 -2.24 -12.00 -16.73
CA ILE A 52 -2.20 -11.10 -17.88
C ILE A 52 -0.72 -10.83 -18.19
N PRO A 53 -0.12 -11.57 -19.14
CA PRO A 53 1.19 -11.23 -19.68
C PRO A 53 1.11 -9.87 -20.38
N LEU A 54 1.98 -8.94 -20.01
CA LEU A 54 2.07 -7.66 -20.71
C LEU A 54 2.78 -7.86 -22.05
N GLU A 55 2.24 -7.28 -23.11
CA GLU A 55 2.81 -7.33 -24.45
C GLU A 55 4.26 -6.88 -24.43
N THR A 56 5.12 -7.64 -25.08
CA THR A 56 6.56 -7.38 -25.18
C THR A 56 6.93 -7.18 -26.64
N ASN A 57 7.46 -5.99 -26.95
CA ASN A 57 8.03 -5.69 -28.26
C ASN A 57 9.06 -4.56 -28.12
N ASP A 58 9.80 -4.26 -29.19
CA ASP A 58 10.87 -3.24 -29.18
C ASP A 58 10.38 -1.81 -28.80
N SER A 59 9.08 -1.55 -28.90
CA SER A 59 8.47 -0.26 -28.54
C SER A 59 8.02 -0.18 -27.08
N VAL A 60 7.86 -1.32 -26.40
CA VAL A 60 7.42 -1.38 -25.00
C VAL A 60 8.16 -2.48 -24.25
N LEU A 61 9.23 -2.06 -23.57
CA LEU A 61 10.01 -2.91 -22.66
C LEU A 61 9.94 -2.32 -21.25
N ILE A 62 9.43 -3.11 -20.31
CA ILE A 62 9.27 -2.75 -18.91
C ILE A 62 10.48 -3.26 -18.14
N GLY A 63 11.43 -2.36 -17.87
CA GLY A 63 12.64 -2.71 -17.13
C GLY A 63 12.39 -2.98 -15.65
N ARG A 64 11.48 -2.22 -15.01
CA ARG A 64 11.08 -2.45 -13.62
C ARG A 64 9.67 -1.94 -13.37
N LEU A 65 8.71 -2.86 -13.33
CA LEU A 65 7.33 -2.55 -12.95
C LEU A 65 7.25 -2.17 -11.47
N GLU A 66 6.97 -0.89 -11.20
CA GLU A 66 6.83 -0.35 -9.85
C GLU A 66 5.36 -0.30 -9.39
N GLN A 67 4.44 0.02 -10.29
CA GLN A 67 3.00 0.10 -10.00
C GLN A 67 2.19 -0.42 -11.19
N ALA A 68 1.13 -1.17 -10.90
CA ALA A 68 0.08 -1.55 -11.84
C ALA A 68 -1.27 -1.15 -11.22
N MET A 69 -1.95 -0.18 -11.83
CA MET A 69 -3.21 0.37 -11.34
C MET A 69 -4.31 0.16 -12.38
N SER A 70 -5.39 -0.51 -12.01
CA SER A 70 -6.52 -0.74 -12.91
C SER A 70 -7.33 0.53 -13.14
N ILE A 71 -7.58 0.89 -14.40
CA ILE A 71 -8.32 2.08 -14.84
C ILE A 71 -9.30 1.71 -15.96
N GLY A 72 -10.61 1.83 -15.73
CA GLY A 72 -11.63 1.69 -16.78
C GLY A 72 -11.47 0.48 -17.71
N GLY A 73 -11.19 -0.70 -17.16
CA GLY A 73 -10.94 -1.92 -17.96
C GLY A 73 -9.59 -1.90 -18.70
N LYS A 74 -8.58 -1.29 -18.11
CA LYS A 74 -7.20 -1.18 -18.60
C LYS A 74 -6.28 -1.15 -17.38
N HIS A 75 -4.98 -1.20 -17.60
CA HIS A 75 -3.98 -1.07 -16.54
C HIS A 75 -2.99 0.05 -16.88
N LEU A 76 -2.84 1.01 -15.96
CA LEU A 76 -1.73 1.95 -15.97
C LEU A 76 -0.52 1.28 -15.30
N ILE A 77 0.54 1.12 -16.09
CA ILE A 77 1.79 0.49 -15.69
C ILE A 77 2.88 1.55 -15.57
N SER A 78 3.53 1.59 -14.40
CA SER A 78 4.71 2.43 -14.17
C SER A 78 5.98 1.60 -14.30
N ASP A 79 6.80 1.95 -15.29
CA ASP A 79 8.14 1.42 -15.50
C ASP A 79 9.18 2.37 -14.90
N ALA A 80 9.95 1.92 -13.90
CA ALA A 80 10.94 2.72 -13.17
C ALA A 80 12.34 2.08 -13.17
N PRO A 81 12.99 1.96 -14.33
CA PRO A 81 14.29 1.30 -14.43
C PRO A 81 15.39 2.09 -13.70
N PHE A 82 16.35 1.37 -13.13
CA PHE A 82 17.43 1.99 -12.35
C PHE A 82 18.21 3.03 -13.17
N GLY A 83 18.37 4.23 -12.61
CA GLY A 83 19.14 5.32 -13.22
C GLY A 83 18.44 6.02 -14.39
N LYS A 84 17.16 5.71 -14.66
CA LYS A 84 16.37 6.37 -15.70
C LYS A 84 15.10 6.99 -15.10
N ALA A 85 14.50 7.92 -15.84
CA ALA A 85 13.20 8.48 -15.49
C ALA A 85 12.11 7.43 -15.69
N SER A 86 11.11 7.42 -14.80
CA SER A 86 9.98 6.51 -14.90
C SER A 86 9.11 6.84 -16.12
N GLN A 87 8.60 5.81 -16.77
CA GLN A 87 7.66 5.88 -17.88
C GLN A 87 6.33 5.25 -17.47
N TYR A 88 5.26 5.62 -18.18
CA TYR A 88 3.91 5.20 -17.86
C TYR A 88 3.22 4.73 -19.14
N TYR A 89 2.61 3.55 -19.08
CA TYR A 89 2.00 2.90 -20.23
C TYR A 89 0.61 2.39 -19.85
N ILE A 90 -0.32 2.46 -20.80
CA ILE A 90 -1.64 1.87 -20.67
C ILE A 90 -1.66 0.58 -21.46
N PHE A 91 -2.10 -0.49 -20.80
CA PHE A 91 -2.37 -1.78 -21.41
C PHE A 91 -3.86 -2.10 -21.28
N ASP A 92 -4.42 -2.87 -22.21
CA ASP A 92 -5.81 -3.34 -22.11
C ASP A 92 -5.96 -4.50 -21.10
N GLU A 93 -7.18 -5.03 -20.95
CA GLU A 93 -7.46 -6.14 -20.01
C GLU A 93 -6.79 -7.46 -20.41
N GLU A 94 -6.36 -7.58 -21.67
CA GLU A 94 -5.68 -8.73 -22.24
C GLU A 94 -4.16 -8.61 -22.17
N GLY A 95 -3.65 -7.43 -21.80
CA GLY A 95 -2.23 -7.13 -21.69
C GLY A 95 -1.62 -6.60 -22.97
N ASN A 96 -2.41 -6.21 -23.98
CA ASN A 96 -1.89 -5.56 -25.17
C ASN A 96 -1.58 -4.09 -24.89
N TYR A 97 -0.49 -3.59 -25.48
CA TYR A 97 -0.07 -2.21 -25.33
C TYR A 97 -1.02 -1.27 -26.08
N VAL A 98 -1.53 -0.26 -25.38
CA VAL A 98 -2.46 0.74 -25.94
C VAL A 98 -1.71 2.03 -26.26
N THR A 99 -1.07 2.65 -25.27
CA THR A 99 -0.41 3.95 -25.43
C THR A 99 0.53 4.29 -24.26
N GLN A 100 1.40 5.27 -24.46
CA GLN A 100 2.22 5.88 -23.41
C GLN A 100 1.50 7.10 -22.82
N VAL A 101 1.63 7.32 -21.50
CA VAL A 101 1.11 8.50 -20.80
C VAL A 101 2.24 9.51 -20.57
N GLY A 102 2.16 10.62 -21.30
CA GLY A 102 3.18 11.66 -21.32
C GLY A 102 4.50 11.19 -21.94
N SER A 103 5.52 12.05 -21.91
CA SER A 103 6.83 11.73 -22.49
C SER A 103 7.98 12.40 -21.73
N ILE A 104 9.17 11.80 -21.83
CA ILE A 104 10.36 12.31 -21.17
C ILE A 104 10.95 13.47 -21.98
N GLY A 105 11.21 14.60 -21.33
CA GLY A 105 11.82 15.77 -21.95
C GLY A 105 11.62 17.06 -21.16
N HIS A 106 11.95 18.18 -21.80
CA HIS A 106 11.85 19.53 -21.21
C HIS A 106 10.85 20.45 -21.93
N GLY A 107 10.22 19.97 -23.01
CA GLY A 107 9.21 20.72 -23.75
C GLY A 107 7.84 20.78 -23.05
N PRO A 108 6.88 21.51 -23.63
CA PRO A 108 5.48 21.46 -23.19
C PRO A 108 4.93 20.03 -23.23
N GLY A 109 4.20 19.62 -22.19
CA GLY A 109 3.68 18.25 -22.07
C GLY A 109 4.71 17.17 -21.73
N GLN A 110 5.97 17.56 -21.46
CA GLN A 110 7.06 16.63 -21.16
C GLN A 110 7.59 16.80 -19.72
N TYR A 111 8.04 15.70 -19.13
CA TYR A 111 8.63 15.66 -17.79
C TYR A 111 10.04 15.07 -17.79
N SER A 112 10.87 15.47 -16.84
CA SER A 112 12.20 14.86 -16.64
C SER A 112 12.17 13.71 -15.62
N HIS A 113 11.28 13.78 -14.63
CA HIS A 113 11.13 12.79 -13.59
C HIS A 113 9.76 12.91 -12.92
N VAL A 114 9.01 11.81 -12.88
CA VAL A 114 7.74 11.74 -12.14
C VAL A 114 8.01 11.29 -10.72
N LYS A 115 7.53 12.07 -9.76
CA LYS A 115 7.67 11.87 -8.32
C LYS A 115 6.58 10.98 -7.74
N SER A 116 5.33 11.20 -8.16
CA SER A 116 4.19 10.40 -7.75
C SER A 116 3.13 10.35 -8.83
N VAL A 117 2.35 9.28 -8.80
CA VAL A 117 1.17 9.08 -9.64
C VAL A 117 -0.06 8.87 -8.76
N ASP A 118 -1.20 9.34 -9.23
CA ASP A 118 -2.49 9.09 -8.60
C ASP A 118 -3.60 8.96 -9.66
N ILE A 119 -4.69 8.30 -9.28
CA ILE A 119 -5.84 8.07 -10.15
C ILE A 119 -7.10 8.66 -9.52
N ASP A 120 -7.80 9.48 -10.28
CA ASP A 120 -9.16 9.90 -9.97
C ASP A 120 -10.16 9.04 -10.74
N TYR A 121 -10.81 8.12 -10.02
CA TYR A 121 -11.80 7.20 -10.61
C TYR A 121 -13.15 7.86 -10.89
N GLN A 122 -13.45 9.01 -10.31
CA GLN A 122 -14.72 9.71 -10.56
C GLN A 122 -14.64 10.52 -11.84
N ASN A 123 -13.50 11.16 -12.08
CA ASN A 123 -13.29 12.04 -13.23
C ASN A 123 -12.46 11.40 -14.35
N GLU A 124 -12.10 10.12 -14.20
CA GLU A 124 -11.31 9.33 -15.16
C GLU A 124 -9.97 9.98 -15.52
N ARG A 125 -9.26 10.46 -14.48
CA ARG A 125 -7.98 11.18 -14.64
C ARG A 125 -6.80 10.43 -14.04
N ILE A 126 -5.64 10.70 -14.61
CA ILE A 126 -4.32 10.27 -14.15
C ILE A 126 -3.53 11.54 -13.81
N LEU A 127 -3.02 11.63 -12.59
CA LEU A 127 -2.11 12.69 -12.19
C LEU A 127 -0.68 12.17 -12.21
N LEU A 128 0.22 12.85 -12.93
CA LEU A 128 1.66 12.69 -12.80
C LEU A 128 2.24 13.96 -12.16
N GLU A 129 2.73 13.88 -10.92
CA GLU A 129 3.50 14.96 -10.30
C GLU A 129 4.95 14.86 -10.77
N ALA A 130 5.42 15.83 -11.54
CA ALA A 130 6.81 15.94 -11.99
C ALA A 130 7.34 17.34 -11.65
N ILE A 131 7.86 17.48 -10.43
CA ILE A 131 8.21 18.77 -9.81
C ILE A 131 9.06 19.65 -10.76
N PRO A 132 8.68 20.93 -10.97
CA PRO A 132 7.62 21.66 -10.25
C PRO A 132 6.22 21.53 -10.88
N LYS A 133 6.02 20.67 -11.87
CA LYS A 133 4.75 20.56 -12.61
C LYS A 133 3.88 19.41 -12.12
N CYS A 134 2.59 19.54 -12.35
CA CYS A 134 1.60 18.47 -12.30
C CYS A 134 0.96 18.36 -13.68
N PHE A 135 0.85 17.13 -14.19
CA PHE A 135 0.22 16.82 -15.45
C PHE A 135 -1.02 15.97 -15.18
N GLU A 136 -2.15 16.38 -15.75
CA GLU A 136 -3.40 15.61 -15.70
C GLU A 136 -3.66 15.01 -17.08
N TYR A 137 -3.87 13.70 -17.14
CA TYR A 137 -4.21 12.97 -18.35
C TYR A 137 -5.57 12.29 -18.18
N ASP A 138 -6.26 12.00 -19.28
CA ASP A 138 -7.39 11.08 -19.28
C ASP A 138 -6.93 9.62 -19.28
N TRP A 139 -7.87 8.69 -19.12
CA TRP A 139 -7.62 7.23 -19.18
C TRP A 139 -7.29 6.68 -20.58
N ASN A 140 -7.22 7.52 -21.60
CA ASN A 140 -6.71 7.19 -22.93
C ASN A 140 -5.32 7.80 -23.18
N GLY A 141 -4.69 8.38 -22.15
CA GLY A 141 -3.35 8.98 -22.23
C GLY A 141 -3.31 10.38 -22.84
N GLY A 142 -4.47 11.00 -23.12
CA GLY A 142 -4.57 12.36 -23.62
C GLY A 142 -4.25 13.37 -22.52
N LEU A 143 -3.35 14.32 -22.78
CA LEU A 143 -3.04 15.41 -21.83
C LEU A 143 -4.24 16.35 -21.71
N ILE A 144 -4.79 16.47 -20.50
CA ILE A 144 -5.89 17.38 -20.16
C ILE A 144 -5.34 18.74 -19.75
N ASP A 145 -4.37 18.77 -18.83
CA ASP A 145 -3.86 20.01 -18.23
C ASP A 145 -2.41 19.84 -17.75
N GLU A 146 -1.68 20.94 -17.75
CA GLU A 146 -0.32 21.05 -17.20
C GLU A 146 -0.24 22.31 -16.35
N LYS A 147 0.03 22.15 -15.05
CA LYS A 147 0.12 23.27 -14.11
C LYS A 147 1.41 23.24 -13.32
N VAL A 148 1.97 24.42 -13.09
CA VAL A 148 3.08 24.59 -12.16
C VAL A 148 2.53 24.59 -10.73
N LYS A 149 3.23 23.91 -9.84
CA LYS A 149 3.01 23.94 -8.39
C LYS A 149 3.81 25.11 -7.82
N LEU A 150 3.12 26.23 -7.64
CA LEU A 150 3.73 27.55 -7.48
C LEU A 150 4.37 27.76 -6.10
N ASP A 151 4.04 26.93 -5.11
CA ASP A 151 4.54 27.09 -3.74
C ASP A 151 4.70 25.73 -3.03
N SER A 152 5.80 25.55 -2.32
CA SER A 152 5.99 24.44 -1.40
C SER A 152 6.28 24.90 0.03
N ALA A 153 6.22 26.22 0.30
CA ALA A 153 6.49 26.86 1.59
C ALA A 153 7.84 26.45 2.23
N GLY A 154 8.84 26.13 1.41
CA GLY A 154 10.15 25.61 1.86
C GLY A 154 10.14 24.12 2.22
N TYR A 155 9.05 23.40 1.95
CA TYR A 155 8.93 21.95 2.12
C TYR A 155 9.13 21.24 0.78
N TYR A 156 9.49 19.96 0.87
CA TYR A 156 9.59 19.08 -0.28
C TYR A 156 8.35 18.20 -0.37
N THR A 157 7.67 18.19 -1.52
CA THR A 157 6.48 17.37 -1.75
C THR A 157 6.90 15.93 -2.07
N PHE A 158 6.23 14.96 -1.44
CA PHE A 158 6.58 13.55 -1.58
C PHE A 158 5.58 12.75 -2.40
N GLN A 159 4.30 13.01 -2.20
CA GLN A 159 3.21 12.36 -2.93
C GLN A 159 2.05 13.35 -3.02
N THR A 160 1.52 13.55 -4.22
CA THR A 160 0.31 14.35 -4.47
C THR A 160 -0.81 13.49 -4.99
N VAL A 161 -2.02 13.70 -4.46
CA VAL A 161 -3.24 12.96 -4.82
C VAL A 161 -4.41 13.92 -5.04
N TYR A 162 -5.37 13.51 -5.87
CA TYR A 162 -6.66 14.18 -6.00
C TYR A 162 -7.49 14.03 -4.72
N ILE A 163 -8.19 15.10 -4.32
CA ILE A 163 -9.30 15.03 -3.35
C ILE A 163 -10.57 15.73 -3.86
N GLY A 164 -10.54 16.17 -5.11
CA GLY A 164 -11.65 16.78 -5.85
C GLY A 164 -11.13 17.27 -7.21
N THR A 165 -12.04 17.77 -8.06
CA THR A 165 -11.71 18.14 -9.45
C THR A 165 -10.57 19.14 -9.59
N ASP A 166 -10.51 20.12 -8.68
CA ASP A 166 -9.46 21.16 -8.64
C ASP A 166 -8.73 21.18 -7.28
N LEU A 167 -8.83 20.10 -6.50
CA LEU A 167 -8.29 19.99 -5.16
C LEU A 167 -7.29 18.86 -5.06
N PHE A 168 -6.11 19.17 -4.53
CA PHE A 168 -5.00 18.22 -4.42
C PHE A 168 -4.44 18.23 -3.01
N LEU A 169 -4.12 17.05 -2.47
CA LEU A 169 -3.39 16.92 -1.22
C LEU A 169 -1.96 16.48 -1.50
N SER A 170 -1.00 17.08 -0.81
CA SER A 170 0.39 16.62 -0.84
C SER A 170 0.89 16.26 0.54
N THR A 171 1.53 15.09 0.64
CA THR A 171 2.45 14.84 1.76
C THR A 171 3.70 15.68 1.58
N ILE A 172 4.25 16.11 2.70
CA ILE A 172 5.39 17.03 2.74
C ILE A 172 6.46 16.52 3.69
N SER A 173 7.69 16.96 3.45
CA SER A 173 8.82 16.77 4.36
C SER A 173 9.64 18.05 4.40
N SER A 174 10.26 18.31 5.54
CA SER A 174 11.26 19.37 5.69
C SER A 174 12.54 18.79 6.26
N ARG A 175 13.70 19.35 5.89
CA ARG A 175 14.98 18.95 6.47
C ARG A 175 15.06 19.30 7.96
N LYS A 176 14.45 20.43 8.34
CA LYS A 176 14.60 21.04 9.68
C LYS A 176 13.57 20.57 10.68
N ASN A 177 12.32 20.38 10.24
CA ASN A 177 11.20 20.16 11.13
C ASN A 177 10.13 19.25 10.50
N ARG A 178 9.13 18.91 11.29
CA ARG A 178 7.93 18.14 10.95
C ARG A 178 6.71 18.96 11.35
N GLU A 179 6.66 20.23 10.97
CA GLU A 179 5.60 21.14 11.40
C GLU A 179 4.22 20.78 10.81
N PHE A 180 4.18 20.20 9.60
CA PHE A 180 2.95 19.84 8.90
C PHE A 180 2.93 18.36 8.51
N LYS A 181 1.73 17.80 8.38
CA LYS A 181 1.44 16.46 7.86
C LYS A 181 1.24 16.49 6.34
N ALA A 182 0.55 17.51 5.85
CA ALA A 182 0.17 17.66 4.45
C ALA A 182 -0.19 19.12 4.13
N PHE A 183 -0.26 19.44 2.84
CA PHE A 183 -0.80 20.69 2.30
C PHE A 183 -1.96 20.40 1.35
N LEU A 184 -2.98 21.25 1.39
CA LEU A 184 -4.05 21.32 0.40
C LEU A 184 -3.71 22.37 -0.65
N TYR A 185 -3.76 21.96 -1.90
CA TYR A 185 -3.59 22.80 -3.06
C TYR A 185 -4.92 22.96 -3.80
N VAL A 186 -5.20 24.18 -4.25
CA VAL A 186 -6.28 24.47 -5.19
C VAL A 186 -5.66 24.80 -6.53
N LYS A 187 -6.19 24.20 -7.60
CA LYS A 187 -5.82 24.54 -8.97
C LYS A 187 -6.56 25.79 -9.42
N ASP A 188 -5.81 26.73 -9.98
CA ASP A 188 -6.34 27.87 -10.72
C ASP A 188 -5.65 28.00 -12.08
N ASN A 189 -5.91 29.11 -12.78
CA ASN A 189 -5.33 29.36 -14.11
C ASN A 189 -3.80 29.47 -14.07
N GLU A 190 -3.23 30.00 -12.99
CA GLU A 190 -1.79 30.24 -12.82
C GLU A 190 -1.04 28.98 -12.38
N GLY A 191 -1.68 28.11 -11.58
CA GLY A 191 -1.07 26.89 -11.10
C GLY A 191 -1.78 26.26 -9.90
N LEU A 192 -1.05 25.41 -9.17
CA LEU A 192 -1.50 24.85 -7.89
C LEU A 192 -0.97 25.71 -6.74
N LYS A 193 -1.87 26.24 -5.92
CA LYS A 193 -1.55 27.13 -4.78
C LYS A 193 -2.00 26.52 -3.46
N ILE A 194 -1.17 26.67 -2.42
CA ILE A 194 -1.52 26.21 -1.07
C ILE A 194 -2.66 27.08 -0.53
N THR A 195 -3.75 26.45 -0.08
CA THR A 195 -4.88 27.15 0.56
C THR A 195 -5.12 26.70 2.00
N ARG A 196 -4.62 25.52 2.36
CA ARG A 196 -4.70 25.00 3.73
C ARG A 196 -3.48 24.15 4.07
N THR A 197 -3.01 24.26 5.30
CA THR A 197 -1.95 23.41 5.84
C THR A 197 -2.51 22.54 6.96
N TYR A 198 -2.00 21.30 7.08
CA TYR A 198 -2.40 20.38 8.13
C TYR A 198 -1.27 20.29 9.16
N PRO A 199 -1.39 20.94 10.33
CA PRO A 199 -0.34 20.91 11.34
C PRO A 199 -0.09 19.50 11.85
N ASN A 200 1.18 19.21 12.11
CA ASN A 200 1.59 18.04 12.85
C ASN A 200 1.77 18.45 14.32
N HIS A 201 0.99 17.81 15.17
CA HIS A 201 1.02 18.03 16.62
C HIS A 201 2.06 17.17 17.33
N PHE A 202 2.75 16.31 16.58
CA PHE A 202 3.71 15.35 17.12
C PHE A 202 5.15 15.74 16.77
N GLN A 203 6.00 15.94 17.81
CA GLN A 203 7.46 16.14 17.76
C GLN A 203 7.94 16.91 16.51
N ARG A 204 7.71 18.23 16.53
CA ARG A 204 7.94 19.12 15.38
C ARG A 204 9.42 19.25 15.01
N GLU A 205 10.35 18.99 15.91
CA GLU A 205 11.79 19.04 15.60
C GLU A 205 12.33 17.66 15.20
N LYS A 206 13.18 17.61 14.17
CA LYS A 206 13.87 16.37 13.78
C LYS A 206 15.11 16.21 14.65
N VAL A 207 15.19 15.11 15.39
CA VAL A 207 16.35 14.76 16.23
C VAL A 207 17.13 13.62 15.57
N GLY A 208 18.46 13.70 15.56
CA GLY A 208 19.33 12.62 15.06
C GLY A 208 19.36 12.43 13.55
N ILE A 209 18.98 13.47 12.78
CA ILE A 209 19.03 13.49 11.31
C ILE A 209 19.97 14.61 10.89
N ASP A 210 20.95 14.32 10.03
CA ASP A 210 21.85 15.34 9.47
C ASP A 210 21.06 16.45 8.76
N GLU A 211 21.49 17.71 8.88
CA GLU A 211 20.84 18.86 8.25
C GLU A 211 20.72 18.74 6.71
N ASP A 212 21.58 17.93 6.10
CA ASP A 212 21.60 17.64 4.66
C ASP A 212 20.79 16.41 4.24
N SER A 213 20.20 15.68 5.19
CA SER A 213 19.34 14.54 4.89
C SER A 213 17.99 14.98 4.33
N PHE A 214 17.51 14.29 3.29
CA PHE A 214 16.15 14.47 2.76
C PHE A 214 15.04 14.06 3.77
N GLY A 215 15.44 13.59 4.96
CA GLY A 215 14.57 13.24 6.06
C GLY A 215 13.85 11.90 5.87
N THR A 216 13.31 11.38 6.97
CA THR A 216 12.39 10.25 6.96
C THR A 216 11.12 10.60 6.18
N ARG A 217 10.52 9.64 5.43
CA ARG A 217 9.23 9.87 4.75
C ARG A 217 8.16 10.20 5.81
N ASP A 218 7.72 11.45 5.87
CA ASP A 218 6.87 11.98 6.96
C ASP A 218 5.36 11.73 6.76
N GLY A 219 4.99 10.88 5.80
CA GLY A 219 3.61 10.53 5.47
C GLY A 219 3.52 9.71 4.20
N LYS A 220 2.45 8.93 4.08
CA LYS A 220 2.03 8.24 2.87
C LYS A 220 0.53 8.43 2.72
N PHE A 221 0.10 8.64 1.48
CA PHE A 221 -1.29 8.49 1.11
C PHE A 221 -1.52 7.12 0.46
N TYR A 222 -2.68 6.54 0.76
CA TYR A 222 -3.24 5.43 -0.02
C TYR A 222 -4.73 5.65 -0.18
N ARG A 223 -5.36 4.94 -1.12
CA ARG A 223 -6.78 5.10 -1.44
C ARG A 223 -7.62 3.98 -0.86
N TYR A 224 -8.84 4.34 -0.46
CA TYR A 224 -9.98 3.44 -0.33
C TYR A 224 -11.09 4.01 -1.19
N LYS A 225 -11.34 3.41 -2.36
CA LYS A 225 -12.18 4.02 -3.41
C LYS A 225 -11.70 5.46 -3.68
N ASN A 226 -12.58 6.44 -3.50
CA ASN A 226 -12.27 7.86 -3.70
C ASN A 226 -11.79 8.56 -2.42
N GLN A 227 -11.82 7.87 -1.27
CA GLN A 227 -11.30 8.41 -0.02
C GLN A 227 -9.77 8.30 0.01
N VAL A 228 -9.14 9.35 0.53
CA VAL A 228 -7.70 9.40 0.77
C VAL A 228 -7.44 9.08 2.24
N ARG A 229 -6.60 8.09 2.49
CA ARG A 229 -6.08 7.77 3.82
C ARG A 229 -4.70 8.38 3.98
N TYR A 230 -4.43 8.96 5.14
CA TYR A 230 -3.11 9.44 5.53
C TYR A 230 -2.56 8.58 6.66
N TRP A 231 -1.32 8.13 6.52
CA TRP A 231 -0.66 7.33 7.54
C TRP A 231 0.86 7.51 7.51
N ARG A 232 1.54 7.20 8.63
CA ARG A 232 2.99 7.21 8.78
C ARG A 232 3.45 5.90 9.41
N SER A 233 4.58 5.36 8.99
CA SER A 233 5.09 4.04 9.41
C SER A 233 5.45 3.87 10.90
N TRP A 234 5.17 4.87 11.74
CA TRP A 234 5.30 4.86 13.20
C TRP A 234 4.11 5.51 13.92
N ASP A 235 3.13 6.04 13.19
CA ASP A 235 1.88 6.47 13.79
C ASP A 235 1.01 5.22 14.00
N ASP A 236 0.39 5.14 15.17
CA ASP A 236 -0.63 4.13 15.46
C ASP A 236 -1.97 4.44 14.79
N THR A 237 -2.12 5.63 14.20
CA THR A 237 -3.39 6.09 13.68
C THR A 237 -3.34 6.21 12.16
N ILE A 238 -4.29 5.58 11.50
CA ILE A 238 -4.64 5.83 10.11
C ILE A 238 -5.69 6.93 10.12
N PHE A 239 -5.43 8.03 9.41
CA PHE A 239 -6.37 9.14 9.28
C PHE A 239 -7.09 9.10 7.94
N THR A 240 -8.27 9.71 7.91
CA THR A 240 -9.02 10.06 6.71
C THR A 240 -9.33 11.55 6.72
N PHE A 241 -9.73 12.08 5.56
CA PHE A 241 -10.24 13.44 5.44
C PHE A 241 -11.77 13.38 5.37
N ASN A 242 -12.45 14.13 6.24
CA ASN A 242 -13.91 14.21 6.22
C ASN A 242 -14.42 15.16 5.13
N GLU A 243 -15.74 15.38 5.05
CA GLU A 243 -16.36 16.25 4.03
C GLU A 243 -15.86 17.71 4.07
N LYS A 244 -15.42 18.19 5.24
CA LYS A 244 -14.82 19.52 5.42
C LYS A 244 -13.31 19.53 5.17
N LEU A 245 -12.77 18.40 4.73
CA LEU A 245 -11.34 18.14 4.57
C LEU A 245 -10.57 18.23 5.89
N ASP A 246 -11.21 18.02 7.04
CA ASP A 246 -10.50 17.88 8.32
C ASP A 246 -9.98 16.45 8.49
N LEU A 247 -8.82 16.29 9.14
CA LEU A 247 -8.28 14.97 9.48
C LEU A 247 -9.04 14.37 10.65
N GLU A 248 -9.49 13.12 10.50
CA GLU A 248 -10.09 12.32 11.58
C GLU A 248 -9.52 10.89 11.60
N PRO A 249 -9.43 10.24 12.76
CA PRO A 249 -9.00 8.85 12.85
C PRO A 249 -9.97 7.92 12.10
N ALA A 250 -9.44 7.09 11.20
CA ALA A 250 -10.18 6.01 10.55
C ALA A 250 -9.97 4.68 11.28
N TYR A 251 -8.72 4.39 11.65
CA TYR A 251 -8.35 3.21 12.44
C TYR A 251 -7.18 3.51 13.36
N ILE A 252 -7.09 2.76 14.46
CA ILE A 252 -6.00 2.85 15.44
C ILE A 252 -5.43 1.45 15.68
N PHE A 253 -4.12 1.29 15.50
CA PHE A 253 -3.41 0.08 15.84
C PHE A 253 -3.21 -0.02 17.36
N ASP A 254 -3.86 -0.99 18.01
CA ASP A 254 -3.48 -1.38 19.35
C ASP A 254 -2.25 -2.28 19.30
N MET A 255 -1.08 -1.64 19.43
CA MET A 255 0.20 -2.33 19.48
C MET A 255 0.56 -2.85 20.87
N GLY A 256 -0.17 -2.47 21.93
CA GLY A 256 0.16 -2.84 23.31
C GLY A 256 1.65 -2.67 23.65
N THR A 257 2.26 -3.71 24.22
CA THR A 257 3.68 -3.74 24.59
C THR A 257 4.64 -3.78 23.39
N TYR A 258 4.14 -4.00 22.17
CA TYR A 258 4.94 -4.06 20.95
C TYR A 258 5.12 -2.70 20.28
N LYS A 259 4.47 -1.65 20.79
CA LYS A 259 4.63 -0.29 20.29
C LYS A 259 6.08 0.16 20.47
N ALA A 260 6.71 0.59 19.39
CA ALA A 260 8.04 1.18 19.49
C ALA A 260 8.00 2.54 20.21
N PRO A 261 8.97 2.84 21.09
CA PRO A 261 9.21 4.18 21.59
C PRO A 261 9.50 5.13 20.42
N MET A 262 9.08 6.38 20.56
CA MET A 262 9.26 7.36 19.49
C MET A 262 10.72 7.57 19.11
N GLU A 263 11.61 7.61 20.10
CA GLU A 263 13.06 7.77 19.88
C GLU A 263 13.59 6.67 18.96
N TRP A 264 13.14 5.43 19.16
CA TRP A 264 13.49 4.30 18.31
C TRP A 264 12.94 4.48 16.89
N MET A 265 11.67 4.85 16.74
CA MET A 265 11.03 5.06 15.43
C MET A 265 11.64 6.23 14.64
N SER A 266 12.17 7.24 15.35
CA SER A 266 12.78 8.42 14.75
C SER A 266 14.23 8.23 14.30
N SER A 267 14.89 7.13 14.70
CA SER A 267 16.32 6.90 14.47
C SER A 267 16.57 5.96 13.28
N LEU A 268 17.78 6.06 12.71
CA LEU A 268 18.23 5.19 11.61
C LEU A 268 18.49 3.77 12.12
N GLN A 269 17.50 2.89 11.97
CA GLN A 269 17.62 1.48 12.36
C GLN A 269 18.38 0.69 11.30
N LYS A 270 19.40 -0.07 11.74
CA LYS A 270 20.22 -0.94 10.89
C LYS A 270 19.86 -2.42 11.01
N ASP A 271 19.16 -2.82 12.08
CA ASP A 271 18.83 -4.21 12.38
C ASP A 271 17.36 -4.37 12.81
N TYR A 272 16.46 -4.25 11.84
CA TYR A 272 15.02 -4.45 12.06
C TYR A 272 14.69 -5.88 12.51
N ALA A 273 15.51 -6.88 12.15
CA ALA A 273 15.23 -8.27 12.48
C ALA A 273 15.34 -8.57 13.98
N GLN A 274 16.16 -7.80 14.72
CA GLN A 274 16.29 -7.91 16.17
C GLN A 274 15.37 -6.97 16.95
N ALA A 275 14.62 -6.10 16.26
CA ALA A 275 13.74 -5.14 16.90
C ALA A 275 12.70 -5.85 17.79
N GLY A 276 12.48 -5.32 18.99
CA GLY A 276 11.47 -5.81 19.93
C GLY A 276 10.05 -5.29 19.65
N TYR A 277 9.85 -4.64 18.51
CA TYR A 277 8.65 -3.87 18.20
C TYR A 277 7.97 -4.36 16.93
N VAL A 278 6.69 -4.02 16.80
CA VAL A 278 5.87 -4.30 15.62
C VAL A 278 5.39 -2.98 15.02
N PHE A 279 5.49 -2.84 13.71
CA PHE A 279 5.00 -1.66 13.01
C PHE A 279 4.55 -1.99 11.60
N PRO A 280 3.50 -1.33 11.09
CA PRO A 280 3.06 -1.54 9.72
C PRO A 280 4.06 -0.86 8.77
N GLN A 281 4.29 -1.47 7.61
CA GLN A 281 5.13 -0.95 6.53
C GLN A 281 4.32 -0.49 5.32
N ARG A 282 3.23 -1.22 5.02
CA ARG A 282 2.30 -0.93 3.92
C ARG A 282 0.89 -1.35 4.32
N ILE A 283 -0.09 -0.57 3.86
CA ILE A 283 -1.52 -0.81 4.06
C ILE A 283 -2.18 -0.64 2.70
N ILE A 284 -3.10 -1.55 2.37
CA ILE A 284 -3.99 -1.44 1.21
C ILE A 284 -5.40 -1.79 1.70
N GLU A 285 -6.41 -1.08 1.22
CA GLU A 285 -7.78 -1.17 1.75
C GLU A 285 -8.76 -1.54 0.63
N SER A 286 -9.61 -2.53 0.92
CA SER A 286 -10.78 -2.95 0.13
C SER A 286 -12.07 -2.55 0.86
N ASP A 287 -13.25 -2.89 0.34
CA ASP A 287 -14.53 -2.66 1.04
C ASP A 287 -14.66 -3.37 2.38
N GLN A 288 -14.13 -4.59 2.50
CA GLN A 288 -14.26 -5.39 3.72
C GLN A 288 -12.97 -5.49 4.53
N TYR A 289 -11.80 -5.43 3.91
CA TYR A 289 -10.53 -5.75 4.57
C TYR A 289 -9.48 -4.63 4.47
N LEU A 290 -8.65 -4.52 5.51
CA LEU A 290 -7.31 -3.94 5.41
C LEU A 290 -6.28 -5.05 5.24
N PHE A 291 -5.46 -4.93 4.19
CA PHE A 291 -4.31 -5.78 3.93
C PHE A 291 -3.06 -5.07 4.45
N ILE A 292 -2.46 -5.61 5.50
CA ILE A 292 -1.43 -4.93 6.27
C ILE A 292 -0.14 -5.73 6.22
N HIS A 293 0.94 -5.11 5.77
CA HIS A 293 2.27 -5.68 5.84
C HIS A 293 2.96 -5.14 7.09
N PHE A 294 3.22 -6.01 8.05
CA PHE A 294 3.96 -5.71 9.28
C PHE A 294 5.41 -6.12 9.16
N ASN A 295 6.28 -5.35 9.82
CA ASN A 295 7.55 -5.86 10.29
C ASN A 295 7.38 -6.23 11.77
N CYS A 296 7.69 -7.48 12.11
CA CYS A 296 7.51 -7.99 13.48
C CYS A 296 8.83 -8.23 14.23
N GLY A 297 9.96 -7.86 13.62
CA GLY A 297 11.29 -8.02 14.20
C GLY A 297 11.51 -9.40 14.81
N ARG A 298 11.92 -9.42 16.08
CA ARG A 298 12.21 -10.68 16.76
C ARG A 298 10.98 -11.55 17.02
N HIS A 299 9.77 -11.00 16.91
CA HIS A 299 8.50 -11.67 17.15
C HIS A 299 7.94 -12.38 15.91
N ALA A 300 8.61 -12.29 14.75
CA ALA A 300 8.20 -13.04 13.57
C ALA A 300 8.32 -14.56 13.81
N PRO A 301 7.26 -15.36 13.58
CA PRO A 301 7.26 -16.79 13.89
C PRO A 301 8.06 -17.62 12.88
N GLU A 302 8.13 -17.18 11.61
CA GLU A 302 8.66 -17.98 10.50
C GLU A 302 9.81 -17.28 9.78
N LYS A 303 10.90 -16.98 10.50
CA LYS A 303 12.06 -16.28 9.95
C LYS A 303 12.79 -17.14 8.92
N TYR A 304 13.34 -16.49 7.88
CA TYR A 304 14.23 -17.13 6.92
C TYR A 304 15.27 -16.16 6.37
N GLU A 305 16.42 -16.69 6.01
CA GLU A 305 17.46 -15.91 5.34
C GLU A 305 17.18 -15.78 3.85
N TYR A 306 17.46 -14.60 3.31
CA TYR A 306 17.45 -14.36 1.87
C TYR A 306 18.59 -13.42 1.46
N GLU A 307 19.00 -13.53 0.21
CA GLU A 307 19.96 -12.60 -0.39
C GLU A 307 19.21 -11.43 -1.02
N GLN A 308 19.57 -10.21 -0.61
CA GLN A 308 19.13 -8.99 -1.24
C GLN A 308 20.27 -8.42 -2.08
N GLU A 309 20.04 -8.26 -3.37
CA GLU A 309 20.95 -7.50 -4.23
C GLU A 309 20.69 -6.00 -4.07
N ALA A 310 21.76 -5.25 -3.87
CA ALA A 310 21.77 -3.80 -3.89
C ALA A 310 22.73 -3.33 -4.99
N VAL A 311 22.30 -2.33 -5.76
CA VAL A 311 23.14 -1.67 -6.76
C VAL A 311 23.52 -0.30 -6.22
N GLY A 312 24.78 -0.11 -5.87
CA GLY A 312 25.32 1.17 -5.42
C GLY A 312 26.53 1.55 -6.26
N GLN A 313 26.52 2.76 -6.85
CA GLN A 313 27.62 3.25 -7.70
C GLN A 313 28.05 2.27 -8.82
N GLY A 314 27.10 1.54 -9.40
CA GLY A 314 27.37 0.55 -10.47
C GLY A 314 27.90 -0.80 -9.98
N VAL A 315 28.13 -0.98 -8.68
CA VAL A 315 28.56 -2.27 -8.08
C VAL A 315 27.34 -3.02 -7.54
N ARG A 316 27.18 -4.28 -7.93
CA ARG A 316 26.20 -5.20 -7.34
C ARG A 316 26.78 -5.79 -6.07
N THR A 317 26.11 -5.56 -4.95
CA THR A 317 26.47 -6.13 -3.65
C THR A 317 25.33 -7.02 -3.17
N LYS A 318 25.67 -8.20 -2.65
CA LYS A 318 24.72 -9.12 -2.02
C LYS A 318 24.77 -8.95 -0.51
N HIS A 319 23.62 -8.70 0.10
CA HIS A 319 23.48 -8.66 1.54
C HIS A 319 22.57 -9.80 2.00
N LYS A 320 23.05 -10.60 2.96
CA LYS A 320 22.19 -11.52 3.69
C LYS A 320 21.26 -10.75 4.60
N ARG A 321 19.97 -11.07 4.54
CA ARG A 321 18.90 -10.49 5.36
C ARG A 321 18.09 -11.60 5.98
N VAL A 322 17.46 -11.31 7.11
CA VAL A 322 16.47 -12.19 7.74
C VAL A 322 15.11 -11.58 7.49
N ASN A 323 14.21 -12.33 6.86
CA ASN A 323 12.83 -11.93 6.73
C ASN A 323 12.13 -12.01 8.10
N VAL A 324 11.49 -10.91 8.48
CA VAL A 324 10.68 -10.76 9.70
C VAL A 324 9.33 -10.13 9.36
N ASP A 325 8.93 -10.23 8.10
CA ASP A 325 7.72 -9.64 7.58
C ASP A 325 6.55 -10.59 7.79
N ILE A 326 5.43 -10.05 8.23
CA ILE A 326 4.17 -10.79 8.38
C ILE A 326 3.07 -10.01 7.67
N TYR A 327 2.22 -10.72 6.94
CA TYR A 327 1.00 -10.16 6.39
C TYR A 327 -0.17 -10.37 7.36
N GLY A 328 -0.99 -9.35 7.51
CA GLY A 328 -2.17 -9.35 8.36
C GLY A 328 -3.40 -8.93 7.58
N LEU A 329 -4.51 -9.62 7.81
CA LEU A 329 -5.81 -9.32 7.24
C LEU A 329 -6.75 -8.87 8.35
N PHE A 330 -7.12 -7.59 8.34
CA PHE A 330 -8.11 -7.04 9.28
C PHE A 330 -9.47 -6.98 8.61
N ASP A 331 -10.46 -7.66 9.16
CA ASP A 331 -11.85 -7.61 8.70
C ASP A 331 -12.59 -6.45 9.40
N LYS A 332 -12.98 -5.45 8.62
CA LYS A 332 -13.64 -4.23 9.10
C LYS A 332 -15.03 -4.47 9.66
N ASN A 333 -15.69 -5.57 9.28
CA ASN A 333 -17.02 -5.93 9.73
C ASN A 333 -16.98 -6.64 11.08
N SER A 334 -15.99 -7.49 11.33
CA SER A 334 -15.85 -8.23 12.59
C SER A 334 -14.97 -7.51 13.61
N GLY A 335 -14.00 -6.71 13.16
CA GLY A 335 -12.94 -6.14 14.01
C GLY A 335 -11.78 -7.12 14.28
N ASN A 336 -11.76 -8.28 13.62
CA ASN A 336 -10.72 -9.28 13.83
C ASN A 336 -9.52 -9.02 12.91
N LEU A 337 -8.32 -9.17 13.47
CA LEU A 337 -7.06 -9.24 12.72
C LEU A 337 -6.56 -10.68 12.70
N ILE A 338 -6.20 -11.19 11.53
CA ILE A 338 -5.53 -12.48 11.37
C ILE A 338 -4.12 -12.23 10.84
N LEU A 339 -3.10 -12.79 11.52
CA LEU A 339 -1.73 -12.84 10.99
C LEU A 339 -1.55 -14.10 10.13
N MET A 340 -0.81 -13.96 9.04
CA MET A 340 -0.68 -15.03 8.04
C MET A 340 0.67 -15.73 8.17
N ASN A 341 0.62 -17.05 8.32
CA ASN A 341 1.77 -17.93 8.15
C ASN A 341 2.07 -18.13 6.66
N GLN A 342 3.31 -18.48 6.33
CA GLN A 342 3.77 -18.74 4.97
C GLN A 342 3.11 -20.01 4.42
N PRO A 343 2.38 -19.92 3.29
CA PRO A 343 1.88 -21.11 2.59
C PRO A 343 3.00 -22.05 2.15
N VAL A 344 4.15 -21.47 1.76
CA VAL A 344 5.37 -22.19 1.43
C VAL A 344 6.49 -21.69 2.33
N LYS A 345 6.87 -22.55 3.30
CA LYS A 345 7.84 -22.22 4.33
C LYS A 345 9.14 -21.69 3.73
N HIS A 346 9.61 -20.60 4.32
CA HIS A 346 10.85 -19.89 4.02
C HIS A 346 10.93 -19.36 2.59
N LYS A 347 9.79 -19.16 1.92
CA LYS A 347 9.77 -18.76 0.50
C LYS A 347 8.71 -17.75 0.12
N TYR A 348 7.44 -18.04 0.38
CA TYR A 348 6.34 -17.20 -0.09
C TYR A 348 5.41 -16.79 1.05
N LEU A 349 5.08 -15.49 1.09
CA LEU A 349 4.10 -14.88 1.96
C LEU A 349 2.80 -14.63 1.18
N GLY A 350 1.68 -14.47 1.89
CA GLY A 350 0.37 -14.16 1.32
C GLY A 350 -0.60 -15.33 1.35
N PHE A 351 -1.66 -15.21 0.57
CA PHE A 351 -2.68 -16.25 0.43
C PHE A 351 -2.11 -17.44 -0.33
N ARG A 352 -2.41 -18.65 0.17
CA ARG A 352 -2.24 -19.86 -0.61
C ARG A 352 -3.23 -19.82 -1.76
N ASN A 353 -2.75 -19.87 -2.99
CA ASN A 353 -3.63 -19.90 -4.14
C ASN A 353 -4.12 -21.33 -4.41
N ASP A 354 -5.28 -21.66 -3.86
CA ASP A 354 -5.99 -22.93 -4.03
C ASP A 354 -7.14 -22.85 -5.04
N ILE A 355 -7.28 -21.73 -5.75
CA ILE A 355 -8.27 -21.56 -6.83
C ILE A 355 -7.82 -22.30 -8.08
N ASP A 356 -6.56 -22.14 -8.47
CA ASP A 356 -5.98 -22.70 -9.69
C ASP A 356 -4.62 -23.39 -9.47
N GLY A 357 -4.17 -23.48 -8.21
CA GLY A 357 -2.88 -24.06 -7.85
C GLY A 357 -1.66 -23.20 -8.23
N GLY A 358 -1.87 -21.91 -8.52
CA GLY A 358 -0.86 -20.97 -8.97
C GLY A 358 0.02 -20.34 -7.88
N PRO A 359 0.75 -19.25 -8.21
CA PRO A 359 1.57 -18.50 -7.26
C PRO A 359 0.78 -17.98 -6.05
N CYS A 360 1.44 -17.86 -4.90
CA CYS A 360 0.87 -17.20 -3.72
C CYS A 360 0.51 -15.73 -4.03
N PHE A 361 -0.57 -15.24 -3.43
CA PHE A 361 -1.10 -13.92 -3.73
C PHE A 361 -0.99 -12.96 -2.54
N TRP A 362 -0.56 -11.73 -2.81
CA TRP A 362 -0.73 -10.60 -1.89
C TRP A 362 -0.94 -9.33 -2.72
N PRO A 363 -1.98 -8.52 -2.43
CA PRO A 363 -2.28 -7.35 -3.21
C PRO A 363 -1.14 -6.33 -3.11
N LYS A 364 -0.78 -5.75 -4.26
CA LYS A 364 0.05 -4.54 -4.34
C LYS A 364 -0.80 -3.32 -4.68
N TYR A 365 -1.96 -3.52 -5.28
CA TYR A 365 -2.96 -2.51 -5.59
C TYR A 365 -4.37 -3.11 -5.44
N ILE A 366 -5.35 -2.29 -5.06
CA ILE A 366 -6.78 -2.65 -5.03
C ILE A 366 -7.57 -1.50 -5.66
N SER A 367 -8.41 -1.82 -6.65
CA SER A 367 -9.26 -0.84 -7.33
C SER A 367 -10.53 -0.52 -6.53
N PRO A 368 -11.29 0.54 -6.87
CA PRO A 368 -12.58 0.82 -6.24
C PRO A 368 -13.65 -0.28 -6.40
N LYS A 369 -13.41 -1.26 -7.28
CA LYS A 369 -14.27 -2.42 -7.52
C LYS A 369 -13.73 -3.70 -6.83
N ASP A 370 -12.81 -3.53 -5.88
CA ASP A 370 -12.12 -4.61 -5.15
C ASP A 370 -11.40 -5.62 -6.06
N GLU A 371 -10.96 -5.14 -7.24
CA GLU A 371 -10.01 -5.89 -8.07
C GLU A 371 -8.62 -5.71 -7.49
N MET A 372 -8.00 -6.80 -7.06
CA MET A 372 -6.70 -6.84 -6.44
C MET A 372 -5.64 -7.23 -7.47
N VAL A 373 -4.54 -6.49 -7.52
CA VAL A 373 -3.46 -6.71 -8.50
C VAL A 373 -2.14 -6.97 -7.79
N THR A 374 -1.45 -8.01 -8.23
CA THR A 374 -0.03 -8.24 -8.00
C THR A 374 0.66 -8.54 -9.33
N TRP A 375 1.98 -8.72 -9.32
CA TRP A 375 2.75 -8.99 -10.53
C TRP A 375 4.07 -9.66 -10.23
N PHE A 376 4.59 -10.35 -11.25
CA PHE A 376 5.86 -11.06 -11.26
C PHE A 376 6.61 -10.68 -12.54
N THR A 377 7.93 -10.56 -12.47
CA THR A 377 8.75 -10.57 -13.69
C THR A 377 8.58 -11.93 -14.38
N ALA A 378 8.76 -11.98 -15.71
CA ALA A 378 8.49 -13.19 -16.48
C ALA A 378 9.36 -14.38 -16.04
N ASP A 379 10.66 -14.14 -15.87
CA ASP A 379 11.61 -15.11 -15.28
C ASP A 379 11.14 -15.65 -13.92
N LYS A 380 10.69 -14.78 -13.01
CA LYS A 380 10.25 -15.18 -11.69
C LYS A 380 8.94 -15.95 -11.72
N PHE A 381 8.03 -15.58 -12.61
CA PHE A 381 6.79 -16.30 -12.84
C PHE A 381 7.07 -17.74 -13.30
N LEU A 382 7.97 -17.92 -14.28
CA LEU A 382 8.40 -19.23 -14.76
C LEU A 382 9.08 -20.07 -13.66
N GLU A 383 9.98 -19.46 -12.87
CA GLU A 383 10.64 -20.13 -11.73
C GLU A 383 9.64 -20.62 -10.67
N ILE A 384 8.56 -19.86 -10.42
CA ILE A 384 7.48 -20.28 -9.53
C ILE A 384 6.70 -21.43 -10.18
N TYR A 385 6.32 -21.26 -11.46
CA TYR A 385 5.51 -22.23 -12.21
C TYR A 385 6.12 -23.63 -12.23
N GLU A 386 7.43 -23.74 -12.46
CA GLU A 386 8.16 -25.03 -12.47
C GLU A 386 8.06 -25.81 -11.15
N GLN A 387 7.72 -25.14 -10.06
CA GLN A 387 7.65 -25.72 -8.72
C GLN A 387 6.21 -25.98 -8.25
N LEU A 388 5.21 -25.61 -9.07
CA LEU A 388 3.82 -25.81 -8.73
C LEU A 388 3.48 -27.30 -8.85
N PRO A 389 2.84 -27.89 -7.81
CA PRO A 389 2.56 -29.32 -7.82
C PRO A 389 1.50 -29.71 -8.86
N ASN A 390 0.47 -28.88 -9.05
CA ASN A 390 -0.67 -29.13 -9.93
C ASN A 390 -1.22 -27.79 -10.50
N PRO A 391 -0.53 -27.13 -11.45
CA PRO A 391 -1.02 -25.89 -12.04
C PRO A 391 -2.23 -26.12 -12.95
N SER A 392 -3.15 -25.15 -13.03
CA SER A 392 -4.29 -25.19 -13.95
C SER A 392 -3.89 -25.14 -15.42
N ALA A 393 -4.84 -25.48 -16.31
CA ALA A 393 -4.63 -25.43 -17.75
C ALA A 393 -4.39 -23.99 -18.25
N GLU A 394 -5.08 -23.01 -17.66
CA GLU A 394 -4.92 -21.59 -17.95
C GLU A 394 -3.52 -21.10 -17.59
N LEU A 395 -3.04 -21.48 -16.41
CA LEU A 395 -1.69 -21.10 -15.95
C LEU A 395 -0.61 -21.73 -16.84
N LYS A 396 -0.79 -23.00 -17.21
CA LYS A 396 0.09 -23.68 -18.16
C LYS A 396 0.11 -22.99 -19.52
N ALA A 397 -1.04 -22.60 -20.06
CA ALA A 397 -1.13 -21.91 -21.34
C ALA A 397 -0.44 -20.53 -21.33
N VAL A 398 -0.41 -19.85 -20.18
CA VAL A 398 0.36 -18.63 -19.98
C VAL A 398 1.86 -18.93 -19.96
N ALA A 399 2.29 -19.89 -19.14
CA ALA A 399 3.71 -20.25 -19.01
C ALA A 399 4.33 -20.74 -20.33
N GLU A 400 3.61 -21.53 -21.14
CA GLU A 400 4.10 -22.06 -22.43
C GLU A 400 4.34 -20.98 -23.49
N LYS A 401 3.74 -19.79 -23.34
CA LYS A 401 3.88 -18.67 -24.27
C LYS A 401 4.89 -17.62 -23.82
N LEU A 402 5.38 -17.72 -22.60
CA LEU A 402 6.19 -16.69 -21.95
C LEU A 402 7.69 -17.02 -22.07
N ASN A 403 8.49 -16.04 -22.47
CA ASN A 403 9.94 -16.10 -22.40
C ASN A 403 10.44 -15.41 -21.12
N PRO A 404 11.60 -15.81 -20.56
CA PRO A 404 12.14 -15.17 -19.35
C PRO A 404 12.40 -13.67 -19.48
N ASP A 405 12.68 -13.19 -20.69
CA ASP A 405 12.96 -11.79 -21.01
C ASP A 405 11.70 -10.98 -21.37
N ASP A 406 10.52 -11.60 -21.35
CA ASP A 406 9.27 -10.90 -21.60
C ASP A 406 8.94 -9.92 -20.46
N ASN A 407 8.08 -8.95 -20.79
CA ASN A 407 7.50 -8.04 -19.82
C ASN A 407 6.76 -8.80 -18.70
N PRO A 408 6.59 -8.17 -17.52
CA PRO A 408 5.97 -8.81 -16.36
C PRO A 408 4.56 -9.35 -16.61
N VAL A 409 4.21 -10.38 -15.85
CA VAL A 409 2.85 -10.94 -15.81
C VAL A 409 2.10 -10.35 -14.61
N LEU A 410 0.95 -9.73 -14.88
CA LEU A 410 0.02 -9.34 -13.81
C LEU A 410 -0.76 -10.55 -13.34
N MET A 411 -1.00 -10.65 -12.05
CA MET A 411 -1.96 -11.58 -11.45
C MET A 411 -3.08 -10.73 -10.82
N VAL A 412 -4.26 -10.85 -11.41
CA VAL A 412 -5.46 -10.08 -11.07
C VAL A 412 -6.45 -10.99 -10.37
N VAL A 413 -6.94 -10.56 -9.21
CA VAL A 413 -7.83 -11.33 -8.34
C VAL A 413 -9.05 -10.50 -7.99
N GLN A 414 -10.24 -11.02 -8.22
CA GLN A 414 -11.47 -10.35 -7.81
C GLN A 414 -11.88 -10.79 -6.40
N LEU A 415 -12.03 -9.84 -5.47
CA LEU A 415 -12.52 -10.11 -4.11
C LEU A 415 -14.02 -10.51 -4.10
N LYS A 416 -14.43 -11.31 -3.12
CA LYS A 416 -15.81 -11.77 -2.91
C LYS A 416 -16.78 -10.67 -2.49
#